data_AF-A0A3D6CD27-F1
#
_entry.id   AF-A0A3D6CD27-F1
#
_cell.length_a   1.000
_cell.length_b   1.000
_cell.length_c   1.000
_cell.angle_alpha   90.00
_cell.angle_beta   90.00
_cell.angle_gamma   90.00
#
_symmetry.space_group_name_H-M   'P 1'
#
loop_
_entity.id
_entity.type
_entity.pdbx_description
1 polymer ?
#
loop_
_entity_poly.entity_id
_entity_poly.type
_entity_poly.pdbx_seq_one_letter_code
_entity_poly.pdbx_strand_id
1 'polypeptide(L)'
;MKFFYSIPLIGGLLLLLSCKKETDNVVPAPEPSAPEMLYLSLHNQVVRYAGPSAFLDLNQDGRSDFLFDIWLVGDPILQQDKYQFRVNGGINSMLLVSMDERTPVLKRNDRIPVGNPTGYEWNNVTSIMLAQKIISMAPPARWEGDWLGLTDRYLPFQIVSGGLRYNGYISFTMNTSLDQLVLHRAAISKYPEVDVLAGR
;
A
#
# COMPACT_ATOMS: atom_id res chain seq x y z
N MET A 1 -0.87 -42.09 -87.38
CA MET A 1 -1.28 -40.66 -87.34
C MET A 1 -1.66 -40.32 -85.91
N LYS A 2 -1.21 -39.16 -85.42
CA LYS A 2 -1.38 -38.55 -84.09
C LYS A 2 -0.18 -38.71 -83.14
N PHE A 3 0.20 -37.52 -82.69
CA PHE A 3 1.41 -37.05 -82.03
C PHE A 3 1.08 -36.72 -80.56
N PHE A 4 2.12 -36.76 -79.70
CA PHE A 4 2.34 -36.01 -78.45
C PHE A 4 1.27 -36.09 -77.32
N TYR A 5 1.50 -35.89 -76.01
CA TYR A 5 2.53 -35.17 -75.25
C TYR A 5 2.73 -35.87 -73.88
N SER A 6 3.97 -35.90 -73.41
CA SER A 6 4.37 -36.24 -72.04
C SER A 6 4.28 -34.99 -71.15
N ILE A 7 3.61 -35.09 -69.99
CA ILE A 7 3.60 -34.05 -68.95
C ILE A 7 4.48 -34.55 -67.78
N PRO A 8 5.61 -33.90 -67.45
CA PRO A 8 6.27 -34.15 -66.18
C PRO A 8 5.64 -33.29 -65.07
N LEU A 9 5.25 -33.95 -63.99
CA LEU A 9 4.78 -33.35 -62.74
C LEU A 9 5.98 -32.75 -62.00
N ILE A 10 6.12 -31.42 -62.02
CA ILE A 10 7.15 -30.69 -61.28
C ILE A 10 6.70 -30.63 -59.81
N GLY A 11 7.35 -31.45 -58.96
CA GLY A 11 7.21 -31.38 -57.51
C GLY A 11 7.88 -30.11 -56.97
N GLY A 12 7.07 -29.17 -56.48
CA GLY A 12 7.54 -27.94 -55.85
C GLY A 12 8.17 -28.21 -54.48
N LEU A 13 9.46 -27.90 -54.37
CA LEU A 13 10.24 -27.91 -53.13
C LEU A 13 9.90 -26.66 -52.31
N LEU A 14 9.10 -26.81 -51.25
CA LEU A 14 8.82 -25.76 -50.27
C LEU A 14 10.07 -25.49 -49.44
N LEU A 15 10.77 -24.40 -49.75
CA LEU A 15 11.86 -23.87 -48.94
C LEU A 15 11.29 -23.23 -47.67
N LEU A 16 11.43 -23.93 -46.54
CA LEU A 16 11.17 -23.40 -45.21
C LEU A 16 12.26 -22.37 -44.86
N LEU A 17 12.01 -21.10 -45.19
CA LEU A 17 12.78 -19.97 -44.64
C LEU A 17 12.42 -19.82 -43.16
N SER A 18 13.12 -20.57 -42.31
CA SER A 18 13.15 -20.34 -40.87
C SER A 18 13.95 -19.06 -40.61
N CYS A 19 13.25 -17.93 -40.46
CA CYS A 19 13.82 -16.74 -39.82
C CYS A 19 14.34 -17.13 -38.43
N LYS A 20 15.66 -17.25 -38.30
CA LYS A 20 16.31 -17.16 -36.98
C LYS A 20 16.08 -15.74 -36.49
N LYS A 21 15.11 -15.57 -35.60
CA LYS A 21 15.05 -14.40 -34.73
C LYS A 21 16.28 -14.50 -33.83
N GLU A 22 17.29 -13.67 -34.08
CA GLU A 22 18.31 -13.41 -33.07
C GLU A 22 17.56 -12.94 -31.83
N THR A 23 17.47 -13.82 -30.84
CA THR A 23 17.21 -13.42 -29.48
C THR A 23 18.46 -12.68 -29.06
N ASP A 24 18.50 -11.39 -29.32
CA ASP A 24 19.30 -10.50 -28.48
C ASP A 24 18.96 -10.88 -27.05
N ASN A 25 19.94 -11.45 -26.37
CA ASN A 25 19.91 -11.61 -24.93
C ASN A 25 19.99 -10.18 -24.37
N VAL A 26 18.88 -9.45 -24.44
CA VAL A 26 18.69 -8.23 -23.69
C VAL A 26 18.69 -8.67 -22.24
N VAL A 27 19.87 -8.64 -21.63
CA VAL A 27 20.02 -8.70 -20.17
C VAL A 27 19.09 -7.60 -19.66
N PRO A 28 18.05 -7.93 -18.86
CA PRO A 28 17.18 -6.90 -18.30
C PRO A 28 18.08 -5.89 -17.61
N ALA A 29 17.88 -4.60 -17.92
CA ALA A 29 18.57 -3.55 -17.18
C ALA A 29 18.35 -3.82 -15.68
N PRO A 30 19.39 -3.72 -14.83
CA PRO A 30 19.23 -3.94 -13.40
C PRO A 30 18.06 -3.07 -12.92
N GLU A 31 17.12 -3.67 -12.19
CA GLU A 31 16.04 -2.90 -11.57
C GLU A 31 16.66 -1.73 -10.82
N PRO A 32 16.11 -0.51 -10.92
CA PRO A 32 16.56 0.61 -10.10
C PRO A 32 16.62 0.14 -8.66
N SER A 33 17.81 0.24 -8.04
CA SER A 33 17.97 -0.14 -6.64
C SER A 33 17.04 0.74 -5.82
N ALA A 34 16.12 0.11 -5.06
CA ALA A 34 15.31 0.83 -4.09
C ALA A 34 16.21 1.64 -3.15
N PRO A 35 15.83 2.87 -2.76
CA PRO A 35 16.63 3.68 -1.86
C PRO A 35 16.84 2.96 -0.53
N GLU A 36 17.93 3.30 0.15
CA GLU A 36 18.18 2.77 1.48
C GLU A 36 17.11 3.27 2.47
N MET A 37 16.57 2.35 3.27
CA MET A 37 15.53 2.62 4.25
C MET A 37 16.06 2.46 5.68
N LEU A 38 15.56 3.28 6.60
CA LEU A 38 15.59 3.01 8.03
C LEU A 38 14.40 2.13 8.40
N TYR A 39 14.66 0.97 9.00
CA TYR A 39 13.63 0.02 9.44
C TYR A 39 13.42 0.11 10.95
N LEU A 40 12.15 0.15 11.33
CA LEU A 40 11.72 0.28 12.72
C LEU A 40 10.83 -0.91 13.09
N SER A 41 11.19 -1.60 14.17
CA SER A 41 10.28 -2.53 14.82
C SER A 41 9.24 -1.73 15.61
N LEU A 42 7.96 -2.04 15.41
CA LEU A 42 6.87 -1.50 16.24
C LEU A 42 6.45 -2.50 17.33
N HIS A 43 7.26 -3.54 17.54
CA HIS A 43 7.13 -4.52 18.63
C HIS A 43 5.75 -5.19 18.74
N ASN A 44 5.02 -5.31 17.63
CA ASN A 44 3.64 -5.81 17.62
C ASN A 44 2.74 -5.04 18.60
N GLN A 45 2.94 -3.72 18.70
CA GLN A 45 2.16 -2.86 19.59
C GLN A 45 0.67 -2.96 19.24
N VAL A 46 -0.15 -3.18 20.28
CA VAL A 46 -1.59 -3.40 20.15
C VAL A 46 -2.34 -2.12 20.47
N VAL A 47 -3.26 -1.73 19.58
CA VAL A 47 -4.26 -0.67 19.81
C VAL A 47 -5.63 -1.33 19.88
N ARG A 48 -6.33 -1.13 21.00
CA ARG A 48 -7.66 -1.71 21.28
C ARG A 48 -8.49 -0.76 22.13
N TYR A 49 -9.82 -0.91 22.10
CA TYR A 49 -10.73 -0.03 22.83
C TYR A 49 -10.40 -0.02 24.33
N ALA A 50 -10.47 1.17 24.96
CA ALA A 50 -10.06 1.43 26.33
C ALA A 50 -8.59 1.07 26.67
N GLY A 51 -7.78 0.76 25.66
CA GLY A 51 -6.34 0.56 25.78
C GLY A 51 -5.53 1.83 25.44
N PRO A 52 -4.20 1.75 25.55
CA PRO A 52 -3.33 2.85 25.13
C PRO A 52 -3.39 3.05 23.62
N SER A 53 -3.35 4.30 23.19
CA SER A 53 -3.05 4.67 21.80
C SER A 53 -1.57 4.42 21.49
N ALA A 54 -1.22 4.34 20.19
CA ALA A 54 0.15 4.23 19.74
C ALA A 54 0.63 5.54 19.10
N PHE A 55 1.68 6.11 19.65
CA PHE A 55 2.38 7.29 19.13
C PHE A 55 3.68 6.83 18.47
N LEU A 56 3.86 7.17 17.20
CA LEU A 56 4.99 6.72 16.40
C LEU A 56 5.88 7.92 16.05
N ASP A 57 7.11 7.90 16.52
CA ASP A 57 8.22 8.76 16.08
C ASP A 57 9.06 7.94 15.07
N LEU A 58 8.79 8.15 13.78
CA LEU A 58 9.35 7.37 12.68
C LEU A 58 10.60 8.03 12.09
N ASN A 59 10.76 9.34 12.23
CA ASN A 59 11.97 10.04 11.84
C ASN A 59 13.02 10.16 12.97
N GLN A 60 12.67 9.71 14.19
CA GLN A 60 13.51 9.71 15.40
C GLN A 60 13.92 11.11 15.88
N ASP A 61 13.05 12.11 15.68
CA ASP A 61 13.30 13.49 16.10
C ASP A 61 12.79 13.82 17.53
N GLY A 62 12.21 12.83 18.21
CA GLY A 62 11.64 12.95 19.55
C GLY A 62 10.18 13.43 19.57
N ARG A 63 9.52 13.58 18.41
CA ARG A 63 8.10 13.95 18.28
C ARG A 63 7.34 12.84 17.56
N SER A 64 6.06 12.69 17.92
CA SER A 64 5.21 11.72 17.25
C SER A 64 4.81 12.24 15.86
N ASP A 65 5.12 11.45 14.84
CA ASP A 65 4.68 11.62 13.46
C ASP A 65 3.24 11.13 13.27
N PHE A 66 2.90 9.95 13.83
CA PHE A 66 1.57 9.36 13.67
C PHE A 66 0.99 8.87 14.99
N LEU A 67 -0.33 9.02 15.13
CA LEU A 67 -1.11 8.48 16.24
C LEU A 67 -2.12 7.46 15.72
N PHE A 68 -2.07 6.23 16.23
CA PHE A 68 -3.11 5.23 16.05
C PHE A 68 -3.96 5.12 17.31
N ASP A 69 -5.26 5.33 17.17
CA ASP A 69 -6.22 5.32 18.26
C ASP A 69 -7.58 4.77 17.82
N ILE A 70 -8.49 4.67 18.80
CA ILE A 70 -9.86 4.22 18.56
C ILE A 70 -10.82 5.24 19.13
N TRP A 71 -11.72 5.73 18.27
CA TRP A 71 -12.78 6.64 18.67
C TRP A 71 -14.07 5.87 18.90
N LEU A 72 -14.79 6.23 19.96
CA LEU A 72 -16.17 5.80 20.17
C LEU A 72 -17.10 6.89 19.62
N VAL A 73 -17.81 6.56 18.54
CA VAL A 73 -18.73 7.48 17.88
C VAL A 73 -20.14 6.90 17.96
N GLY A 74 -21.03 7.62 18.65
CA GLY A 74 -22.45 7.29 18.71
C GLY A 74 -23.22 7.93 17.55
N ASP A 75 -24.15 7.19 16.97
CA ASP A 75 -25.05 7.61 15.90
C ASP A 75 -26.50 7.39 16.38
N PRO A 76 -27.13 8.39 17.01
CA PRO A 76 -28.42 8.23 17.65
C PRO A 76 -29.56 8.06 16.64
N ILE A 77 -29.39 8.52 15.40
CA ILE A 77 -30.40 8.38 14.34
C ILE A 77 -30.48 6.92 13.92
N LEU A 78 -29.34 6.28 13.69
CA LEU A 78 -29.26 4.87 13.32
C LEU A 78 -29.19 3.92 14.53
N GLN A 79 -29.25 4.46 15.75
CA GLN A 79 -29.17 3.71 17.01
C GLN A 79 -27.99 2.74 17.04
N GLN A 80 -26.81 3.24 16.69
CA GLN A 80 -25.59 2.44 16.61
C GLN A 80 -24.40 3.16 17.23
N ASP A 81 -23.53 2.39 17.85
CA ASP A 81 -22.20 2.84 18.28
C ASP A 81 -21.14 2.29 17.32
N LYS A 82 -20.07 3.05 17.13
CA LYS A 82 -18.97 2.72 16.23
C LYS A 82 -17.65 2.83 16.98
N TYR A 83 -16.87 1.76 16.98
CA TYR A 83 -15.45 1.83 17.32
C TYR A 83 -14.67 2.04 16.03
N GLN A 84 -14.20 3.27 15.81
CA GLN A 84 -13.44 3.64 14.62
C GLN A 84 -11.95 3.57 14.92
N PHE A 85 -11.26 2.66 14.26
CA PHE A 85 -9.80 2.56 14.28
C PHE A 85 -9.24 3.59 13.31
N ARG A 86 -8.43 4.51 13.81
CA ARG A 86 -7.94 5.65 13.03
C ARG A 86 -6.43 5.74 13.06
N VAL A 87 -5.91 6.37 12.02
CA VAL A 87 -4.54 6.90 11.98
C VAL A 87 -4.64 8.40 11.80
N ASN A 88 -3.83 9.12 12.58
CA ASN A 88 -3.80 10.57 12.59
C ASN A 88 -2.37 11.02 12.28
N GLY A 89 -2.21 11.86 11.26
CA GLY A 89 -0.95 12.52 10.94
C GLY A 89 -0.70 13.70 11.88
N GLY A 90 0.49 13.75 12.46
CA GLY A 90 1.00 14.91 13.18
C GLY A 90 1.38 16.07 12.27
N ILE A 91 1.96 17.11 12.86
CA ILE A 91 2.51 18.24 12.08
C ILE A 91 3.66 17.72 11.22
N ASN A 92 3.62 18.02 9.93
CA ASN A 92 4.59 17.59 8.91
C ASN A 92 4.53 16.10 8.56
N SER A 93 3.52 15.39 9.04
CA SER A 93 3.30 13.98 8.73
C SER A 93 2.06 13.83 7.86
N MET A 94 2.27 13.33 6.65
CA MET A 94 1.28 13.27 5.60
C MET A 94 0.86 11.82 5.35
N LEU A 95 -0.45 11.63 5.18
CA LEU A 95 -1.02 10.40 4.64
C LEU A 95 -1.41 10.64 3.20
N LEU A 96 -1.39 9.56 2.42
CA LEU A 96 -1.92 9.57 1.07
C LEU A 96 -3.43 9.34 1.14
N VAL A 97 -4.23 10.30 0.66
CA VAL A 97 -5.67 10.35 0.89
C VAL A 97 -6.44 10.56 -0.43
N SER A 98 -7.49 9.77 -0.66
CA SER A 98 -8.39 9.92 -1.80
C SER A 98 -9.48 10.96 -1.53
N MET A 99 -10.24 11.32 -2.57
CA MET A 99 -11.44 12.17 -2.43
C MET A 99 -12.48 11.64 -1.43
N ASP A 100 -12.59 10.32 -1.26
CA ASP A 100 -13.48 9.69 -0.29
C ASP A 100 -12.88 9.55 1.13
N GLU A 101 -11.83 10.32 1.45
CA GLU A 101 -11.12 10.30 2.74
C GLU A 101 -10.59 8.91 3.16
N ARG A 102 -10.12 8.14 2.16
CA ARG A 102 -9.50 6.82 2.36
C ARG A 102 -8.03 6.87 2.02
N THR A 103 -7.28 5.93 2.59
CA THR A 103 -5.86 5.75 2.29
C THR A 103 -5.65 4.44 1.54
N PRO A 104 -4.75 4.37 0.53
CA PRO A 104 -4.60 3.18 -0.27
C PRO A 104 -3.98 2.04 0.55
N VAL A 105 -4.46 0.83 0.29
CA VAL A 105 -3.93 -0.40 0.88
C VAL A 105 -2.85 -0.96 -0.03
N LEU A 106 -1.59 -0.60 0.21
CA LEU A 106 -0.49 -1.02 -0.67
C LEU A 106 -0.06 -2.46 -0.40
N LYS A 107 0.27 -3.17 -1.48
CA LYS A 107 0.94 -4.46 -1.47
C LYS A 107 2.45 -4.26 -1.49
N ARG A 108 3.18 -5.34 -1.21
CA ARG A 108 4.63 -5.36 -1.37
C ARG A 108 4.99 -4.96 -2.81
N ASN A 109 6.03 -4.14 -2.95
CA ASN A 109 6.55 -3.56 -4.19
C ASN A 109 5.65 -2.54 -4.88
N ASP A 110 4.51 -2.16 -4.29
CA ASP A 110 3.78 -0.99 -4.80
C ASP A 110 4.63 0.27 -4.59
N ARG A 111 4.65 1.15 -5.60
CA ARG A 111 5.40 2.40 -5.57
C ARG A 111 4.72 3.42 -4.66
N ILE A 112 5.50 4.06 -3.81
CA ILE A 112 5.10 5.21 -3.00
C ILE A 112 5.79 6.45 -3.58
N PRO A 113 5.09 7.25 -4.38
CA PRO A 113 5.67 8.40 -5.06
C PRO A 113 5.85 9.60 -4.14
N VAL A 114 6.85 10.43 -4.40
CA VAL A 114 7.07 11.71 -3.70
C VAL A 114 5.94 12.69 -3.99
N GLY A 115 5.47 12.72 -5.24
CA GLY A 115 4.32 13.52 -5.67
C GLY A 115 2.99 12.80 -5.47
N ASN A 116 1.90 13.48 -5.85
CA ASN A 116 0.54 12.93 -5.80
C ASN A 116 0.34 11.89 -6.93
N PRO A 117 0.02 10.62 -6.63
CA PRO A 117 -0.43 9.66 -7.62
C PRO A 117 -1.87 9.95 -8.05
N THR A 118 -2.29 9.37 -9.17
CA THR A 118 -3.68 9.51 -9.66
C THR A 118 -4.70 9.05 -8.61
N GLY A 119 -5.64 9.94 -8.27
CA GLY A 119 -6.74 9.65 -7.35
C GLY A 119 -6.43 9.87 -5.87
N TYR A 120 -5.20 10.29 -5.53
CA TYR A 120 -4.80 10.54 -4.15
C TYR A 120 -3.91 11.78 -4.02
N GLU A 121 -3.95 12.40 -2.83
CA GLU A 121 -3.12 13.55 -2.48
C GLU A 121 -2.42 13.32 -1.14
N TRP A 122 -1.17 13.80 -1.04
CA TRP A 122 -0.45 13.85 0.22
C TRP A 122 -1.00 15.00 1.08
N ASN A 123 -1.69 14.64 2.17
CA ASN A 123 -2.38 15.59 3.03
C ASN A 123 -1.79 15.59 4.44
N ASN A 124 -1.42 16.77 4.91
CA ASN A 124 -0.90 17.03 6.26
C ASN A 124 -2.05 17.16 7.26
N VAL A 125 -1.81 16.81 8.54
CA VAL A 125 -2.80 16.92 9.63
C VAL A 125 -4.12 16.24 9.26
N THR A 126 -4.04 14.96 8.90
CA THR A 126 -5.20 14.15 8.49
C THR A 126 -5.60 13.16 9.57
N SER A 127 -6.88 12.79 9.59
CA SER A 127 -7.40 11.70 10.42
C SER A 127 -8.19 10.76 9.53
N ILE A 128 -7.67 9.56 9.31
CA ILE A 128 -8.23 8.59 8.37
C ILE A 128 -8.75 7.37 9.14
N MET A 129 -10.01 7.00 8.89
CA MET A 129 -10.58 5.76 9.41
C MET A 129 -10.06 4.58 8.60
N LEU A 130 -9.36 3.67 9.26
CA LEU A 130 -8.83 2.45 8.66
C LEU A 130 -9.90 1.35 8.61
N ALA A 131 -10.62 1.22 9.72
CA ALA A 131 -11.70 0.27 9.91
C ALA A 131 -12.64 0.73 11.02
N GLN A 132 -13.85 0.19 11.06
CA GLN A 132 -14.77 0.38 12.15
C GLN A 132 -15.55 -0.89 12.49
N LYS A 133 -15.80 -1.08 13.78
CA LYS A 133 -16.79 -2.04 14.28
C LYS A 133 -18.07 -1.29 14.61
N ILE A 134 -19.17 -1.71 14.01
CA ILE A 134 -20.49 -1.11 14.20
C ILE A 134 -21.33 -2.04 15.05
N ILE A 135 -21.82 -1.50 16.16
CA ILE A 135 -22.65 -2.17 17.15
C ILE A 135 -24.02 -1.52 17.06
N SER A 136 -25.02 -2.30 16.63
CA SER A 136 -26.41 -1.84 16.52
C SER A 136 -27.30 -2.64 17.47
N MET A 137 -28.56 -2.23 17.58
CA MET A 137 -29.59 -3.01 18.29
C MET A 137 -29.87 -4.38 17.66
N ALA A 138 -29.51 -4.58 16.38
CA ALA A 138 -29.61 -5.85 15.68
C ALA A 138 -28.25 -6.59 15.70
N PRO A 139 -28.08 -7.66 16.49
CA PRO A 139 -26.87 -8.47 16.46
C PRO A 139 -26.78 -9.33 15.17
N PRO A 140 -25.57 -9.75 14.76
CA PRO A 140 -24.28 -9.47 15.39
C PRO A 140 -23.71 -8.10 15.00
N ALA A 141 -22.72 -7.62 15.76
CA ALA A 141 -21.90 -6.48 15.35
C ALA A 141 -21.22 -6.76 14.01
N ARG A 142 -21.01 -5.71 13.20
CA ARG A 142 -20.46 -5.80 11.85
C ARG A 142 -19.20 -4.95 11.72
N TRP A 143 -18.29 -5.37 10.85
CA TRP A 143 -17.06 -4.64 10.56
C TRP A 143 -17.10 -4.02 9.16
N GLU A 144 -16.57 -2.81 9.03
CA GLU A 144 -16.38 -2.12 7.76
C GLU A 144 -14.98 -1.51 7.68
N GLY A 145 -14.48 -1.30 6.46
CA GLY A 145 -13.22 -0.63 6.19
C GLY A 145 -12.32 -1.40 5.23
N ASP A 146 -11.41 -0.66 4.60
CA ASP A 146 -10.54 -1.20 3.55
C ASP A 146 -9.40 -2.05 4.12
N TRP A 147 -9.12 -1.94 5.42
CA TRP A 147 -8.00 -2.59 6.11
C TRP A 147 -8.34 -3.94 6.77
N LEU A 148 -9.56 -4.46 6.58
CA LEU A 148 -10.06 -5.65 7.27
C LEU A 148 -9.51 -6.96 6.68
N GLY A 149 -9.03 -7.86 7.55
CA GLY A 149 -8.63 -9.22 7.16
C GLY A 149 -7.41 -9.29 6.24
N LEU A 150 -6.63 -8.21 6.18
CA LEU A 150 -5.47 -8.10 5.32
C LEU A 150 -4.18 -8.37 6.10
N THR A 151 -3.27 -9.11 5.47
CA THR A 151 -1.90 -9.36 5.95
C THR A 151 -0.91 -8.86 4.90
N ASP A 152 0.30 -8.50 5.32
CA ASP A 152 1.37 -7.99 4.44
C ASP A 152 0.88 -6.83 3.55
N ARG A 153 0.25 -5.84 4.20
CA ARG A 153 -0.14 -4.57 3.61
C ARG A 153 0.57 -3.41 4.30
N TYR A 154 0.63 -2.30 3.57
CA TYR A 154 1.50 -1.18 3.88
C TYR A 154 0.72 0.13 3.72
N LEU A 155 0.64 0.90 4.79
CA LEU A 155 0.09 2.25 4.80
C LEU A 155 1.19 3.21 4.39
N PRO A 156 1.09 3.89 3.24
CA PRO A 156 2.09 4.85 2.83
C PRO A 156 2.00 6.12 3.68
N PHE A 157 3.16 6.69 3.98
CA PHE A 157 3.26 7.99 4.61
C PHE A 157 4.40 8.81 4.01
N GLN A 158 4.37 10.12 4.29
CA GLN A 158 5.46 11.02 3.98
C GLN A 158 5.69 11.96 5.17
N ILE A 159 6.95 12.13 5.57
CA ILE A 159 7.34 13.08 6.63
C ILE A 159 8.13 14.22 6.02
N VAL A 160 7.80 15.45 6.38
CA VAL A 160 8.53 16.65 5.96
C VAL A 160 9.51 17.06 7.04
N SER A 161 10.81 17.00 6.73
CA SER A 161 11.88 17.45 7.62
C SER A 161 12.87 18.31 6.85
N GLY A 162 13.21 19.48 7.40
CA GLY A 162 14.06 20.46 6.72
C GLY A 162 13.50 20.96 5.38
N GLY A 163 12.17 20.92 5.20
CA GLY A 163 11.50 21.27 3.94
C GLY A 163 11.56 20.19 2.86
N LEU A 164 12.11 19.02 3.17
CA LEU A 164 12.24 17.88 2.26
C LEU A 164 11.36 16.72 2.71
N ARG A 165 10.87 15.94 1.75
CA ARG A 165 9.94 14.84 1.97
C ARG A 165 10.63 13.49 2.02
N TYR A 166 10.30 12.72 3.04
CA TYR A 166 10.80 11.36 3.24
C TYR A 166 9.64 10.38 3.17
N ASN A 167 9.61 9.57 2.12
CA ASN A 167 8.57 8.56 1.96
C ASN A 167 8.84 7.33 2.81
N GLY A 168 7.77 6.72 3.29
CA GLY A 168 7.84 5.50 4.08
C GLY A 168 6.54 4.72 4.08
N TYR A 169 6.53 3.64 4.85
CA TYR A 169 5.36 2.81 5.04
C TYR A 169 5.26 2.24 6.47
N ILE A 170 4.03 2.00 6.93
CA ILE A 170 3.73 1.29 8.18
C ILE A 170 3.01 0.00 7.83
N SER A 171 3.40 -1.12 8.43
CA SER A 171 2.71 -2.41 8.30
C SER A 171 1.99 -2.75 9.60
N PHE A 172 0.72 -3.10 9.48
CA PHE A 172 -0.13 -3.50 10.58
C PHE A 172 -1.20 -4.51 10.12
N THR A 173 -1.84 -5.16 11.07
CA THR A 173 -2.97 -6.06 10.84
C THR A 173 -4.17 -5.61 11.65
N MET A 174 -5.36 -5.63 11.04
CA MET A 174 -6.61 -5.59 11.78
C MET A 174 -7.05 -7.00 12.19
N ASN A 175 -6.97 -7.29 13.49
CA ASN A 175 -7.51 -8.52 14.06
C ASN A 175 -8.92 -8.27 14.61
N THR A 176 -9.92 -8.59 13.78
CA THR A 176 -11.34 -8.41 14.10
C THR A 176 -11.87 -9.42 15.13
N SER A 177 -11.19 -10.55 15.34
CA SER A 177 -11.57 -11.54 16.36
C SER A 177 -11.22 -11.10 17.79
N LEU A 178 -10.22 -10.23 17.91
CA LEU A 178 -9.75 -9.66 19.18
C LEU A 178 -10.02 -8.16 19.30
N ASP A 179 -10.81 -7.59 18.38
CA ASP A 179 -11.12 -6.15 18.32
C ASP A 179 -9.89 -5.24 18.45
N GLN A 180 -8.82 -5.54 17.69
CA GLN A 180 -7.54 -4.84 17.84
C GLN A 180 -6.78 -4.61 16.54
N LEU A 181 -6.06 -3.50 16.49
CA LEU A 181 -5.03 -3.21 15.48
C LEU A 181 -3.66 -3.60 16.06
N VAL A 182 -2.83 -4.27 15.27
CA VAL A 182 -1.48 -4.68 15.68
C VAL A 182 -0.45 -4.06 14.74
N LEU A 183 0.36 -3.13 15.25
CA LEU A 183 1.43 -2.46 14.54
C LEU A 183 2.69 -3.33 14.51
N HIS A 184 3.18 -3.72 13.34
CA HIS A 184 4.29 -4.67 13.22
C HIS A 184 5.63 -3.97 13.05
N ARG A 185 5.75 -3.16 12.00
CA ARG A 185 6.99 -2.51 11.57
C ARG A 185 6.70 -1.26 10.76
N ALA A 186 7.67 -0.37 10.66
CA ALA A 186 7.67 0.74 9.73
C ALA A 186 9.01 0.83 9.00
N ALA A 187 9.03 1.55 7.88
CA ALA A 187 10.26 1.94 7.21
C ALA A 187 10.11 3.35 6.64
N ILE A 188 11.20 4.12 6.67
CA ILE A 188 11.28 5.45 6.08
C ILE A 188 12.57 5.55 5.26
N SER A 189 12.53 6.24 4.12
CA SER A 189 13.73 6.48 3.31
C SER A 189 14.78 7.25 4.09
N LYS A 190 16.05 6.88 3.95
CA LYS A 190 17.18 7.69 4.43
C LYS A 190 17.47 8.88 3.52
N TYR A 191 16.94 8.86 2.30
CA TYR A 191 17.11 9.91 1.31
C TYR A 191 15.80 10.68 1.12
N PRO A 192 15.84 12.02 1.08
CA PRO A 192 14.67 12.82 0.77
C PRO A 192 14.34 12.77 -0.73
N GLU A 193 13.11 13.12 -1.07
CA GLU A 193 12.67 13.38 -2.45
C GLU A 193 12.90 12.19 -3.40
N VAL A 194 12.81 10.96 -2.88
CA VAL A 194 12.85 9.73 -3.66
C VAL A 194 11.61 8.88 -3.44
N ASP A 195 11.20 8.20 -4.51
CA ASP A 195 10.16 7.19 -4.41
C ASP A 195 10.69 5.94 -3.72
N VAL A 196 9.81 5.27 -2.98
CA VAL A 196 10.14 4.01 -2.32
C VAL A 196 9.19 2.90 -2.77
N LEU A 197 9.55 1.66 -2.47
CA LEU A 197 8.70 0.50 -2.69
C LEU A 197 8.18 -0.03 -1.36
N ALA A 198 6.88 -0.21 -1.25
CA ALA A 198 6.25 -0.71 -0.03
C ALA A 198 6.75 -2.10 0.34
N GLY A 199 7.11 -2.31 1.60
CA GLY A 199 7.56 -3.61 2.12
C GLY A 199 8.94 -4.07 1.66
N ARG A 200 9.68 -3.26 0.90
CA ARG A 200 11.06 -3.55 0.48
C ARG A 200 12.06 -2.86 1.38
#